data_AF-A0A7X6ZX60-F1
#
_entry.id   AF-A0A7X6ZX60-F1
#
_cell.length_a   1.000
_cell.length_b   1.000
_cell.length_c   1.000
_cell.angle_alpha   90.00
_cell.angle_beta   90.00
_cell.angle_gamma   90.00
#
_symmetry.space_group_name_H-M   'P 1'
#
loop_
_entity.id
_entity.type
_entity.pdbx_description
1 polymer ?
#
loop_
_entity_poly.entity_id
_entity_poly.type
_entity_poly.pdbx_seq_one_letter_code
_entity_poly.pdbx_strand_id
1 'polypeptide(L)' 'AIEEDGAEVLVLGCAGFAGLDKRMERELNVPVLDGVICALIVASGLVKYGVSISKKRRYDHTFGRRKGA' A
#
# COMPACT_ATOMS: atom_id res chain seq x y z
N ALA A 1 -11.55 16.26 7.57
CA ALA A 1 -10.28 15.50 7.70
C ALA A 1 -9.37 16.03 8.81
N ILE A 2 -8.47 17.00 8.56
CA ILE A 2 -7.55 17.48 9.61
C ILE A 2 -8.33 18.24 10.69
N GLU A 3 -9.04 19.30 10.32
CA GLU A 3 -9.77 20.15 11.27
C GLU A 3 -11.03 19.45 11.83
N GLU A 4 -11.78 18.77 10.96
CA GLU A 4 -13.07 18.16 11.32
C GLU A 4 -12.94 16.81 12.04
N ASP A 5 -11.96 15.99 11.65
CA ASP A 5 -11.81 14.62 12.16
C ASP A 5 -10.56 14.45 13.05
N GLY A 6 -9.73 15.49 13.18
CA GLY A 6 -8.49 15.44 13.95
C GLY A 6 -7.39 14.60 13.28
N ALA A 7 -7.40 14.46 11.94
CA ALA A 7 -6.40 13.66 11.25
C ALA A 7 -5.00 14.31 11.32
N GLU A 8 -4.03 13.60 11.88
CA GLU A 8 -2.63 14.04 12.00
C GLU A 8 -1.75 13.61 10.81
N VAL A 9 -2.25 12.71 9.96
CA VAL A 9 -1.58 12.17 8.76
C VAL A 9 -2.63 11.92 7.69
N LEU A 10 -2.28 12.17 6.42
CA LEU A 10 -3.12 11.83 5.28
C LEU A 10 -2.49 10.73 4.42
N VAL A 11 -3.33 9.88 3.83
CA VAL A 11 -2.92 8.87 2.85
C VAL A 11 -3.64 9.14 1.53
N LEU A 12 -2.88 9.26 0.45
CA LEU A 12 -3.45 9.45 -0.88
C LEU A 12 -4.15 8.17 -1.35
N GLY A 13 -5.48 8.25 -1.50
CA GLY A 13 -6.34 7.09 -1.78
C GLY A 13 -6.45 6.66 -3.25
N CYS A 14 -5.75 7.35 -4.17
CA CYS A 14 -5.81 7.04 -5.60
C CYS A 14 -4.42 7.10 -6.23
N ALA A 15 -4.09 6.12 -7.08
CA ALA A 15 -2.83 6.08 -7.81
C ALA A 15 -2.65 7.30 -8.75
N GLY A 16 -3.74 7.95 -9.16
CA GLY A 16 -3.70 9.19 -9.93
C GLY A 16 -3.15 10.40 -9.17
N PHE A 17 -2.94 10.30 -7.86
CA PHE A 17 -2.37 11.34 -7.01
C PHE A 17 -0.87 11.14 -6.73
N ALA A 18 -0.24 10.14 -7.36
CA ALA A 18 1.17 9.85 -7.13
C ALA A 18 2.05 11.10 -7.34
N GLY A 19 2.94 11.36 -6.39
CA GLY A 19 3.83 12.54 -6.37
C GLY A 19 3.20 13.85 -5.89
N LEU A 20 1.92 13.88 -5.47
CA LEU A 20 1.30 15.06 -4.84
C LEU A 20 1.63 15.18 -3.35
N ASP A 21 2.11 14.11 -2.72
CA ASP A 21 2.38 14.00 -1.29
C ASP A 21 3.23 15.16 -0.75
N LYS A 22 4.39 15.45 -1.36
CA LYS A 22 5.29 16.51 -0.88
C LYS A 22 4.76 17.93 -1.10
N ARG A 23 3.87 18.11 -2.06
CA ARG A 23 3.18 19.40 -2.24
C ARG A 23 2.13 19.58 -1.15
N MET A 24 1.27 18.58 -0.97
CA MET A 24 0.20 18.62 0.04
C MET A 24 0.75 18.68 1.46
N GLU A 25 1.83 17.96 1.77
CA GLU A 25 2.50 18.01 3.08
C GLU A 25 2.96 19.43 3.44
N ARG A 26 3.50 20.18 2.47
CA ARG A 26 3.89 21.59 2.67
C ARG A 26 2.71 22.53 2.83
N GLU A 27 1.62 22.29 2.10
CA GLU A 27 0.42 23.14 2.16
C GLU A 27 -0.40 22.88 3.44
N LEU A 28 -0.43 21.63 3.92
CA LEU A 28 -1.29 21.18 5.02
C LEU A 28 -0.56 21.05 6.36
N ASN A 29 0.77 21.13 6.38
CA ASN A 29 1.61 21.01 7.58
C ASN A 29 1.41 19.71 8.38
N VAL A 30 0.98 18.64 7.71
CA VAL A 30 0.91 17.28 8.26
C VAL A 30 1.50 16.29 7.26
N PRO A 31 2.09 15.16 7.70
CA PRO A 31 2.61 14.16 6.78
C PRO A 31 1.55 13.66 5.81
N VAL A 32 1.93 13.52 4.55
CA VAL A 32 1.09 12.94 3.50
C VAL A 32 1.82 11.75 2.88
N LEU A 33 1.15 10.60 2.82
CA LEU A 33 1.71 9.36 2.28
C LEU A 33 1.17 9.09 0.88
N ASP A 34 2.08 8.97 -0.08
CA ASP A 34 1.79 8.41 -1.40
C ASP A 34 1.73 6.88 -1.32
N GLY A 35 0.54 6.31 -1.52
CA GLY A 35 0.31 4.87 -1.48
C GLY A 35 1.14 4.08 -2.50
N VAL A 36 1.48 4.66 -3.66
CA VAL A 36 2.30 4.01 -4.70
C VAL A 36 3.74 3.86 -4.22
N ILE A 37 4.31 4.94 -3.67
CA ILE A 37 5.67 4.93 -3.12
C ILE A 37 5.75 4.01 -1.89
N CYS A 38 4.79 4.11 -0.97
CA CYS A 38 4.73 3.23 0.20
C CYS A 38 4.67 1.75 -0.20
N ALA A 39 3.85 1.40 -1.19
CA ALA A 39 3.76 0.02 -1.69
C ALA A 39 5.09 -0.47 -2.26
N LEU A 40 5.82 0.37 -3.00
CA LEU A 40 7.12 0.02 -3.56
C LEU A 40 8.18 -0.20 -2.46
N ILE A 41 8.18 0.61 -1.41
CA ILE A 41 9.08 0.43 -0.26
C ILE A 41 8.84 -0.92 0.41
N VAL A 42 7.58 -1.26 0.70
CA VAL A 42 7.21 -2.55 1.30
C VAL A 42 7.61 -3.71 0.39
N ALA A 43 7.27 -3.65 -0.90
CA ALA A 43 7.62 -4.68 -1.87
C ALA A 43 9.15 -4.88 -1.97
N SER A 44 9.91 -3.79 -2.04
CA SER A 44 11.37 -3.83 -2.08
C SER A 44 11.96 -4.42 -0.79
N GLY A 45 11.38 -4.10 0.37
CA GLY A 45 11.75 -4.68 1.66
C GLY A 45 11.53 -6.19 1.70
N LEU A 46 10.38 -6.68 1.21
CA LEU A 46 10.09 -8.12 1.14
C LEU A 46 11.07 -8.85 0.22
N VAL A 47 11.41 -8.26 -0.93
CA VAL A 47 12.44 -8.80 -1.85
C VAL A 47 13.80 -8.87 -1.15
N LYS A 48 14.23 -7.79 -0.48
CA LYS A 48 15.50 -7.77 0.28
C LYS A 48 15.54 -8.80 1.40
N TYR A 49 14.41 -9.04 2.07
CA TYR A 49 14.30 -10.06 3.12
C TYR A 49 14.28 -11.50 2.56
N GLY A 50 14.07 -11.68 1.25
CA GLY A 50 14.04 -13.01 0.63
C GLY A 50 12.74 -13.78 0.89
N VAL A 51 11.65 -13.08 1.23
CA VAL A 51 10.34 -13.69 1.46
C VAL A 51 9.36 -13.39 0.34
N SER A 52 8.43 -14.30 0.10
CA SER A 52 7.38 -14.15 -0.91
C SER A 52 6.03 -14.70 -0.41
N ILE A 53 4.99 -14.53 -1.23
CA ILE A 53 3.63 -14.98 -0.90
C ILE A 53 3.62 -16.51 -0.74
N SER A 54 3.24 -16.99 0.46
CA SER A 54 3.10 -18.42 0.76
C SER A 54 2.15 -19.13 -0.19
N LYS A 55 2.62 -20.24 -0.77
CA LYS A 55 1.85 -21.12 -1.67
C LYS A 55 1.32 -22.38 -0.98
N LYS A 56 1.26 -22.41 0.36
CA LYS A 56 0.80 -23.59 1.10
C LYS A 56 -0.72 -23.84 0.98
N ARG A 57 -1.52 -22.78 0.81
CA ARG A 57 -3.00 -22.86 0.73
C ARG A 57 -3.56 -21.78 -0.19
N ARG A 58 -4.16 -20.71 0.37
CA ARG A 58 -4.99 -19.71 -0.35
C ARG A 58 -4.40 -19.16 -1.65
N TYR A 59 -3.08 -18.94 -1.70
CA TYR A 59 -2.40 -18.36 -2.86
C TYR A 59 -1.67 -19.39 -3.73
N ASP A 60 -1.85 -20.68 -3.46
CA ASP A 60 -1.46 -21.74 -4.40
C ASP A 60 -2.26 -21.58 -5.69
N HIS A 61 -1.58 -21.61 -6.83
CA HIS A 61 -2.17 -21.58 -8.18
C HIS A 61 -3.13 -22.75 -8.48
N THR A 62 -3.17 -23.76 -7.62
CA THR A 62 -4.11 -24.89 -7.68
C THR A 62 -5.25 -24.80 -6.66
N PHE A 63 -5.22 -23.83 -5.73
CA PHE A 63 -6.23 -23.69 -4.68
C PHE A 63 -7.62 -23.40 -5.28
N GLY A 64 -8.57 -24.33 -5.07
CA GLY A 64 -9.93 -24.26 -5.65
C GLY A 64 -10.08 -24.97 -7.00
N ARG A 65 -8.99 -25.36 -7.67
CA ARG A 65 -9.02 -26.26 -8.85
C ARG A 65 -9.10 -27.73 -8.43
N ARG A 66 -10.14 -28.11 -7.66
CA ARG A 66 -10.55 -29.51 -7.60
C ARG A 66 -11.41 -29.79 -8.84
N LYS A 67 -10.80 -30.33 -9.90
CA LYS A 67 -11.53 -31.05 -10.94
C LYS A 67 -11.93 -32.41 -10.36
N GLY A 68 -13.23 -32.70 -10.33
CA GLY A 68 -13.78 -34.05 -10.13
C GLY A 68 -13.85 -34.52 -8.68
N ALA A 69 -14.99 -34.27 -8.03
CA ALA A 69 -15.73 -35.31 -7.34
C ALA A 69 -17.08 -35.43 -8.06
#